data_AF-W4RQK6-F1
#
_entry.id   AF-W4RQK6-F1
#
_cell.length_a   1.000
_cell.length_b   1.000
_cell.length_c   1.000
_cell.angle_alpha   90.00
_cell.angle_beta   90.00
_cell.angle_gamma   90.00
#
_symmetry.space_group_name_H-M   'P 1'
#
loop_
_entity.id
_entity.type
_entity.pdbx_description
1 polymer ?
#
loop_
_entity_poly.entity_id
_entity_poly.type
_entity_poly.pdbx_seq_one_letter_code
_entity_poly.pdbx_strand_id
1 'polypeptide(L)'
;MFEQVVAGIAGYGNCIGIPTVGGEVQFDAAYEGNPLVNAMCVGLINHEDIKKGQAHGVGNTVMYVGAKTGRDGIHGATFASEELSDSSEDKRPAVQVGDPFMEKLLLEACLELVKNDALVGIQDMGAAGLTSSSAEMASKAGSGIEMNIDLVPQRETGMTAYEMMLSESQERMLIVVEKGREQEIIDLFSKYELEAVAIGKVTDDKMLRLLHKGEVVAEVPADALAEEAPVYYKPSSEPAYFREFQEMDNVIPEVEDYETTLLALLQQPTIASKEWVYDQYDHMVRTSTVVSPGSDAAVVRVRGTEKGLAMTTDCNSRYIYLDPETGGKIAVAEAARNIICSGGEPLAITDCLNFGNPEKPEIFWQFEKAVDGMSEACRMLGTPVIGGNVSCITKRMEQLSIQHRLSVWSAWLKILST
;
A
#
# COMPACT_ATOMS: atom_id res chain seq x y z
N MET A 1 -20.63 -5.50 3.07
CA MET A 1 -19.16 -5.42 2.91
C MET A 1 -18.78 -4.24 2.04
N PHE A 2 -19.18 -4.19 0.76
CA PHE A 2 -18.90 -3.06 -0.15
C PHE A 2 -19.22 -1.69 0.46
N GLU A 3 -20.45 -1.51 0.99
CA GLU A 3 -20.86 -0.25 1.64
C GLU A 3 -19.96 0.16 2.82
N GLN A 4 -19.44 -0.80 3.58
CA GLN A 4 -18.59 -0.55 4.74
C GLN A 4 -17.16 -0.16 4.34
N VAL A 5 -16.66 -0.73 3.23
CA VAL A 5 -15.37 -0.32 2.65
C VAL A 5 -15.47 1.12 2.15
N VAL A 6 -16.54 1.46 1.42
CA VAL A 6 -16.79 2.82 0.95
C VAL A 6 -16.91 3.79 2.13
N ALA A 7 -17.67 3.44 3.18
CA ALA A 7 -17.79 4.26 4.38
C ALA A 7 -16.45 4.43 5.13
N GLY A 8 -15.60 3.40 5.18
CA GLY A 8 -14.27 3.47 5.79
C GLY A 8 -13.32 4.39 5.03
N ILE A 9 -13.27 4.26 3.69
CA ILE A 9 -12.48 5.14 2.82
C ILE A 9 -12.93 6.59 2.98
N ALA A 10 -14.24 6.83 2.92
CA ALA A 10 -14.82 8.16 3.13
C ALA A 10 -14.49 8.71 4.53
N GLY A 11 -14.66 7.90 5.57
CA GLY A 11 -14.42 8.28 6.96
C GLY A 11 -12.97 8.71 7.20
N TYR A 12 -11.99 8.03 6.58
CA TYR A 12 -10.59 8.40 6.73
C TYR A 12 -10.20 9.56 5.80
N GLY A 13 -10.43 9.42 4.49
CA GLY A 13 -10.02 10.37 3.45
C GLY A 13 -10.63 11.77 3.62
N ASN A 14 -11.92 11.84 3.98
CA ASN A 14 -12.60 13.11 4.18
C ASN A 14 -12.07 13.83 5.43
N CYS A 15 -11.80 13.10 6.51
CA CYS A 15 -11.31 13.66 7.77
C CYS A 15 -9.87 14.19 7.65
N ILE A 16 -8.98 13.46 6.97
CA ILE A 16 -7.60 13.92 6.72
C ILE A 16 -7.53 15.02 5.65
N GLY A 17 -8.61 15.21 4.88
CA GLY A 17 -8.68 16.21 3.82
C GLY A 17 -7.77 15.87 2.64
N ILE A 18 -7.75 14.59 2.25
CA ILE A 18 -7.12 14.11 1.02
C ILE A 18 -8.26 13.61 0.12
N PRO A 19 -8.43 14.20 -1.08
CA PRO A 19 -9.55 13.86 -1.92
C PRO A 19 -9.40 12.46 -2.54
N THR A 20 -10.48 11.68 -2.54
CA THR A 20 -10.54 10.43 -3.32
C THR A 20 -11.08 10.75 -4.71
N VAL A 21 -10.18 10.83 -5.69
CA VAL A 21 -10.48 11.39 -7.02
C VAL A 21 -10.84 10.35 -8.08
N GLY A 22 -10.76 9.07 -7.76
CA GLY A 22 -11.06 7.98 -8.68
C GLY A 22 -10.90 6.62 -8.02
N GLY A 23 -10.99 5.58 -8.83
CA GLY A 23 -10.85 4.19 -8.41
C GLY A 23 -11.70 3.24 -9.25
N GLU A 24 -11.46 1.95 -9.08
CA GLU A 24 -12.12 0.88 -9.81
C GLU A 24 -12.93 -0.02 -8.87
N VAL A 25 -14.11 -0.45 -9.32
CA VAL A 25 -14.97 -1.36 -8.58
C VAL A 25 -15.43 -2.49 -9.51
N GLN A 26 -15.00 -3.71 -9.19
CA GLN A 26 -15.40 -4.92 -9.90
C GLN A 26 -16.12 -5.89 -8.96
N PHE A 27 -17.17 -6.54 -9.47
CA PHE A 27 -17.89 -7.58 -8.78
C PHE A 27 -17.73 -8.91 -9.52
N ASP A 28 -17.31 -9.94 -8.78
CA ASP A 28 -17.30 -11.31 -9.25
C ASP A 28 -17.48 -12.26 -8.05
N ALA A 29 -18.14 -13.39 -8.28
CA ALA A 29 -18.34 -14.40 -7.24
C ALA A 29 -17.00 -14.95 -6.72
N ALA A 30 -15.95 -14.91 -7.55
CA ALA A 30 -14.61 -15.32 -7.15
C ALA A 30 -14.04 -14.51 -5.95
N TYR A 31 -14.55 -13.31 -5.69
CA TYR A 31 -14.14 -12.46 -4.57
C TYR A 31 -14.95 -12.69 -3.28
N GLU A 32 -15.96 -13.58 -3.31
CA GLU A 32 -16.75 -13.91 -2.14
C GLU A 32 -15.85 -14.48 -1.03
N GLY A 33 -16.04 -13.98 0.20
CA GLY A 33 -15.26 -14.40 1.37
C GLY A 33 -13.89 -13.74 1.55
N ASN A 34 -13.21 -13.21 0.52
CA ASN A 34 -12.09 -12.27 0.76
C ASN A 34 -12.04 -11.16 -0.35
N PRO A 35 -12.67 -10.00 -0.14
CA PRO A 35 -12.63 -8.91 -1.12
C PRO A 35 -11.20 -8.41 -1.31
N LEU A 36 -10.95 -7.74 -2.43
CA LEU A 36 -9.76 -6.92 -2.62
C LEU A 36 -10.07 -5.47 -2.29
N VAL A 37 -9.24 -4.85 -1.46
CA VAL A 37 -9.32 -3.42 -1.13
C VAL A 37 -7.91 -2.86 -1.24
N ASN A 38 -7.63 -2.20 -2.36
CA ASN A 38 -6.37 -1.55 -2.63
C ASN A 38 -6.57 -0.03 -2.58
N ALA A 39 -5.67 0.67 -1.90
CA ALA A 39 -5.67 2.13 -1.85
C ALA A 39 -4.35 2.67 -2.41
N MET A 40 -4.45 3.63 -3.31
CA MET A 40 -3.28 4.37 -3.80
C MET A 40 -3.37 5.82 -3.38
N CYS A 41 -2.24 6.35 -2.95
CA CYS A 41 -2.07 7.74 -2.60
C CYS A 41 -1.06 8.39 -3.54
N VAL A 42 -1.38 9.59 -4.04
CA VAL A 42 -0.47 10.42 -4.82
C VAL A 42 -0.14 11.67 -4.03
N GLY A 43 1.15 11.81 -3.68
CA GLY A 43 1.70 13.00 -3.04
C GLY A 43 2.58 13.82 -3.98
N LEU A 44 2.72 15.11 -3.70
CA LEU A 44 3.67 16.00 -4.37
C LEU A 44 4.72 16.47 -3.37
N ILE A 45 5.98 16.41 -3.79
CA ILE A 45 7.13 16.89 -3.03
C ILE A 45 8.12 17.57 -3.98
N ASN A 46 8.82 18.60 -3.52
CA ASN A 46 9.91 19.18 -4.30
C ASN A 46 11.10 18.23 -4.28
N HIS A 47 11.91 18.26 -5.34
CA HIS A 47 13.06 17.35 -5.45
C HIS A 47 14.08 17.55 -4.32
N GLU A 48 14.31 18.79 -3.89
CA GLU A 48 15.20 19.11 -2.76
C GLU A 48 14.68 18.63 -1.40
N ASP A 49 13.36 18.44 -1.26
CA ASP A 49 12.71 18.04 -0.01
C ASP A 49 12.62 16.50 0.11
N ILE A 50 13.11 15.74 -0.87
CA ILE A 50 13.06 14.27 -0.84
C ILE A 50 13.96 13.76 0.28
N LYS A 51 13.33 13.13 1.28
CA LYS A 51 14.00 12.45 2.40
C LYS A 51 13.87 10.94 2.25
N LYS A 52 14.87 10.21 2.72
CA LYS A 52 14.93 8.73 2.66
C LYS A 52 14.80 8.14 4.07
N GLY A 53 14.20 6.96 4.17
CA GLY A 53 14.19 6.15 5.40
C GLY A 53 15.54 5.49 5.65
N GLN A 54 16.55 6.27 6.07
CA GLN A 54 17.91 5.80 6.33
C GLN A 54 18.43 6.32 7.67
N ALA A 55 19.02 5.43 8.46
CA ALA A 55 19.63 5.76 9.74
C ALA A 55 21.16 5.93 9.61
N HIS A 56 21.62 7.08 9.12
CA HIS A 56 23.06 7.35 9.01
C HIS A 56 23.56 8.37 10.05
N GLY A 57 24.88 8.43 10.23
CA GLY A 57 25.53 9.27 11.22
C GLY A 57 25.51 8.65 12.62
N VAL A 58 26.63 8.02 12.99
CA VAL A 58 26.78 7.34 14.29
C VAL A 58 26.51 8.32 15.44
N GLY A 59 25.64 7.91 16.36
CA GLY A 59 25.24 8.72 17.50
C GLY A 59 24.09 9.68 17.23
N ASN A 60 23.61 9.82 15.98
CA ASN A 60 22.35 10.50 15.70
C ASN A 60 21.19 9.83 16.45
N THR A 61 20.21 10.63 16.83
CA THR A 61 19.14 10.20 17.72
C THR A 61 18.00 9.59 16.92
N VAL A 62 17.54 8.42 17.35
CA VAL A 62 16.33 7.77 16.85
C VAL A 62 15.16 8.24 17.71
N MET A 63 14.18 8.87 17.10
CA MET A 63 12.99 9.38 17.78
C MET A 63 11.72 8.73 17.25
N TYR A 64 10.80 8.48 18.18
CA TYR A 64 9.44 8.07 17.92
C TYR A 64 8.56 9.31 17.87
N VAL A 65 7.67 9.42 16.89
CA VAL A 65 6.69 10.50 16.81
C VAL A 65 5.30 9.98 16.45
N GLY A 66 4.25 10.63 16.99
CA GLY A 66 2.85 10.31 16.70
C GLY A 66 2.09 9.65 17.85
N ALA A 67 1.12 8.80 17.52
CA ALA A 67 0.21 8.16 18.47
C ALA A 67 0.93 7.19 19.42
N LYS A 68 0.30 6.81 20.53
CA LYS A 68 0.88 5.87 21.51
C LYS A 68 0.73 4.42 21.07
N THR A 69 1.73 3.60 21.34
CA THR A 69 1.74 2.17 21.03
C THR A 69 0.80 1.40 21.96
N GLY A 70 -0.17 0.67 21.40
CA GLY A 70 -1.07 -0.26 22.10
C GLY A 70 -0.88 -1.70 21.61
N ARG A 71 -1.73 -2.64 22.06
CA ARG A 71 -1.72 -4.04 21.59
C ARG A 71 -2.51 -4.23 20.28
N ASP A 72 -2.32 -3.31 19.35
CA ASP A 72 -3.06 -3.28 18.09
C ASP A 72 -2.36 -4.14 17.03
N GLY A 73 -3.12 -4.99 16.34
CA GLY A 73 -2.62 -5.74 15.19
C GLY A 73 -1.39 -6.61 15.45
N ILE A 74 -1.11 -7.01 16.70
CA ILE A 74 0.00 -7.94 16.99
C ILE A 74 -0.34 -9.27 16.30
N HIS A 75 0.54 -9.71 15.40
CA HIS A 75 0.30 -10.80 14.42
C HIS A 75 -0.59 -10.45 13.22
N GLY A 76 -0.90 -9.18 12.95
CA GLY A 76 -1.73 -8.75 11.82
C GLY A 76 -1.18 -9.24 10.47
N ALA A 77 0.09 -8.98 10.20
CA ALA A 77 0.77 -9.47 8.99
C ALA A 77 0.84 -11.01 8.90
N THR A 78 1.07 -11.69 10.02
CA THR A 78 1.08 -13.17 10.08
C THR A 78 -0.32 -13.73 9.85
N PHE A 79 -1.35 -13.12 10.44
CA PHE A 79 -2.76 -13.50 10.30
C PHE A 79 -3.29 -13.28 8.88
N ALA A 80 -2.85 -12.21 8.20
CA ALA A 80 -3.14 -11.99 6.79
C ALA A 80 -2.50 -13.05 5.86
N SER A 81 -1.47 -13.75 6.35
CA SER A 81 -0.70 -14.76 5.61
C SER A 81 -0.97 -16.21 6.08
N GLU A 82 -1.77 -16.42 7.12
CA GLU A 82 -2.15 -17.74 7.66
C GLU A 82 -3.52 -18.20 7.11
N GLU A 83 -3.69 -19.52 6.95
CA GLU A 83 -4.97 -20.12 6.56
C GLU A 83 -6.03 -19.91 7.67
N LEU A 84 -6.99 -19.03 7.41
CA LEU A 84 -8.15 -18.81 8.28
C LEU A 84 -9.08 -20.03 8.30
N SER A 85 -8.99 -20.86 9.35
CA SER A 85 -9.93 -21.94 9.68
C SER A 85 -11.09 -21.45 10.58
N ASP A 86 -12.17 -22.21 10.71
CA ASP A 86 -13.26 -21.88 11.65
C ASP A 86 -12.79 -21.76 13.12
N SER A 87 -11.65 -22.36 13.46
CA SER A 87 -10.97 -22.22 14.77
C SER A 87 -10.09 -20.97 14.90
N SER A 88 -9.99 -20.13 13.88
CA SER A 88 -9.19 -18.89 13.88
C SER A 88 -9.95 -17.65 14.35
N GLU A 89 -11.26 -17.76 14.62
CA GLU A 89 -12.06 -16.63 15.13
C GLU A 89 -11.56 -16.11 16.49
N ASP A 90 -11.05 -17.00 17.36
CA ASP A 90 -10.50 -16.65 18.67
C ASP A 90 -9.13 -15.96 18.59
N LYS A 91 -8.49 -15.96 17.41
CA LYS A 91 -7.17 -15.35 17.17
C LYS A 91 -7.24 -13.99 16.46
N ARG A 92 -8.44 -13.42 16.28
CA ARG A 92 -8.57 -12.11 15.64
C ARG A 92 -7.76 -11.07 16.45
N PRO A 93 -6.73 -10.44 15.85
CA PRO A 93 -6.02 -9.35 16.50
C PRO A 93 -7.01 -8.24 16.87
N ALA A 94 -6.65 -7.41 17.86
CA ALA A 94 -7.43 -6.21 18.15
C ALA A 94 -7.62 -5.42 16.84
N VAL A 95 -8.88 -5.09 16.52
CA VAL A 95 -9.26 -4.39 15.30
C VAL A 95 -8.46 -3.09 15.25
N GLN A 96 -7.67 -2.92 14.19
CA GLN A 96 -6.99 -1.66 13.91
C GLN A 96 -8.07 -0.60 13.65
N VAL A 97 -8.15 0.40 14.53
CA VAL A 97 -9.00 1.57 14.34
C VAL A 97 -8.07 2.75 14.13
N GLY A 98 -8.03 3.26 12.91
CA GLY A 98 -7.24 4.45 12.60
C GLY A 98 -7.89 5.73 13.13
N ASP A 99 -7.07 6.70 13.47
CA ASP A 99 -7.47 8.05 13.88
C ASP A 99 -7.07 9.06 12.80
N PRO A 100 -7.98 9.38 11.85
CA PRO A 100 -7.65 10.28 10.75
C PRO A 100 -7.40 11.73 11.20
N PHE A 101 -7.84 12.11 12.40
CA PHE A 101 -7.57 13.45 12.94
C PHE A 101 -6.13 13.52 13.45
N MET A 102 -5.67 12.49 14.15
CA MET A 102 -4.28 12.35 14.56
C MET A 102 -3.36 12.28 13.34
N GLU A 103 -3.72 11.48 12.33
CA GLU A 103 -2.95 11.36 11.09
C GLU A 103 -2.85 12.70 10.36
N LYS A 104 -3.90 13.53 10.38
CA LYS A 104 -3.83 14.87 9.82
C LYS A 104 -2.78 15.73 10.51
N LEU A 105 -2.74 15.70 11.85
CA LEU A 105 -1.73 16.44 12.62
C LEU A 105 -0.33 15.92 12.30
N LEU A 106 -0.17 14.59 12.25
CA LEU A 106 1.10 13.92 11.95
C LEU A 106 1.60 14.26 10.55
N LEU A 107 0.72 14.23 9.55
CA LEU A 107 1.01 14.61 8.17
C LEU A 107 1.53 16.05 8.08
N GLU A 108 0.85 17.01 8.71
CA GLU A 108 1.27 18.42 8.67
C GLU A 108 2.61 18.62 9.40
N ALA A 109 2.80 17.96 10.56
CA ALA A 109 4.08 17.97 11.28
C ALA A 109 5.21 17.38 10.44
N CYS A 110 4.99 16.25 9.77
CA CYS A 110 5.97 15.63 8.87
C CYS A 110 6.30 16.52 7.67
N LEU A 111 5.32 17.20 7.07
CA LEU A 111 5.55 18.15 5.97
C LEU A 111 6.34 19.41 6.39
N GLU A 112 6.23 19.83 7.65
CA GLU A 112 7.12 20.85 8.23
C GLU A 112 8.52 20.26 8.50
N LEU A 113 8.58 19.06 9.07
CA LEU A 113 9.81 18.38 9.47
C LEU A 113 10.74 18.09 8.28
N VAL A 114 10.21 17.68 7.12
CA VAL A 114 11.06 17.38 5.94
C VAL A 114 11.88 18.58 5.47
N LYS A 115 11.44 19.80 5.81
CA LYS A 115 12.15 21.06 5.50
C LYS A 115 13.19 21.43 6.56
N ASN A 116 13.19 20.74 7.70
CA ASN A 116 14.18 20.92 8.74
C ASN A 116 15.47 20.16 8.37
N ASP A 117 16.60 20.85 8.45
CA ASP A 117 17.93 20.33 8.14
C ASP A 117 18.44 19.32 9.19
N ALA A 118 17.89 19.35 10.41
CA ALA A 118 18.16 18.36 11.46
C ALA A 118 17.64 16.95 11.10
N LEU A 119 16.69 16.83 10.17
CA LEU A 119 16.13 15.54 9.77
C LEU A 119 17.09 14.78 8.85
N VAL A 120 17.54 13.64 9.36
CA VAL A 120 18.46 12.70 8.70
C VAL A 120 17.69 11.64 7.92
N GLY A 121 16.62 11.09 8.51
CA GLY A 121 15.79 10.07 7.90
C GLY A 121 14.42 9.96 8.54
N ILE A 122 13.45 9.45 7.79
CA ILE A 122 12.05 9.32 8.18
C ILE A 122 11.46 8.05 7.58
N GLN A 123 10.69 7.29 8.37
CA GLN A 123 10.07 6.04 7.98
C GLN A 123 8.71 5.91 8.67
N ASP A 124 7.71 5.43 7.94
CA ASP A 124 6.41 5.08 8.48
C ASP A 124 6.45 3.76 9.26
N MET A 125 5.50 3.57 10.18
CA MET A 125 5.40 2.37 11.00
C MET A 125 4.11 1.60 10.68
N GLY A 126 4.21 0.66 9.75
CA GLY A 126 3.12 -0.23 9.34
C GLY A 126 3.24 -1.65 9.93
N ALA A 127 3.23 -2.65 9.04
CA ALA A 127 3.35 -4.06 9.40
C ALA A 127 4.65 -4.33 10.18
N ALA A 128 4.56 -5.13 11.25
CA ALA A 128 5.64 -5.38 12.21
C ALA A 128 6.19 -4.12 12.94
N GLY A 129 5.54 -2.97 12.82
CA GLY A 129 5.74 -1.79 13.67
C GLY A 129 7.18 -1.29 13.76
N LEU A 130 7.69 -1.15 14.99
CA LEU A 130 9.06 -0.71 15.25
C LEU A 130 10.09 -1.67 14.68
N THR A 131 9.78 -2.97 14.61
CA THR A 131 10.73 -4.00 14.19
C THR A 131 11.16 -3.81 12.74
N SER A 132 10.20 -3.75 11.82
CA SER A 132 10.46 -3.51 10.39
C SER A 132 11.08 -2.13 10.19
N SER A 133 10.45 -1.10 10.73
CA SER A 133 10.86 0.30 10.54
C SER A 133 12.31 0.54 10.96
N SER A 134 12.71 0.08 12.15
CA SER A 134 14.08 0.26 12.63
C SER A 134 15.10 -0.62 11.90
N ALA A 135 14.76 -1.89 11.63
CA ALA A 135 15.66 -2.80 10.90
C ALA A 135 15.92 -2.30 9.47
N GLU A 136 14.88 -1.88 8.75
CA GLU A 136 15.01 -1.35 7.38
C GLU A 136 15.83 -0.06 7.34
N MET A 137 15.58 0.88 8.25
CA MET A 137 16.34 2.13 8.30
C MET A 137 17.82 1.90 8.57
N ALA A 138 18.14 0.96 9.46
CA ALA A 138 19.52 0.56 9.78
C ALA A 138 20.20 -0.12 8.59
N SER A 139 19.54 -1.14 8.01
CA SER A 139 20.06 -1.93 6.90
C SER A 139 20.32 -1.07 5.64
N LYS A 140 19.36 -0.22 5.23
CA LYS A 140 19.51 0.69 4.07
C LYS A 140 20.66 1.69 4.20
N ALA A 141 21.13 1.95 5.43
CA ALA A 141 22.26 2.83 5.71
C ALA A 141 23.58 2.08 6.02
N GLY A 142 23.53 0.74 6.12
CA GLY A 142 24.66 -0.08 6.56
C GLY A 142 25.11 0.22 8.00
N SER A 143 24.18 0.66 8.85
CA SER A 143 24.38 1.05 10.25
C SER A 143 23.65 0.09 11.19
N GLY A 144 23.83 0.28 12.50
CA GLY A 144 22.99 -0.34 13.52
C GLY A 144 22.09 0.68 14.22
N ILE A 145 21.15 0.20 15.03
CA ILE A 145 20.28 1.01 15.88
C ILE A 145 20.20 0.36 17.26
N GLU A 146 20.44 1.14 18.30
CA GLU A 146 20.19 0.76 19.68
C GLU A 146 18.99 1.55 20.21
N MET A 147 17.93 0.86 20.65
CA MET A 147 16.73 1.47 21.22
C MET A 147 16.51 1.03 22.65
N ASN A 148 16.16 2.00 23.50
CA ASN A 148 15.57 1.74 24.81
C ASN A 148 14.05 1.78 24.69
N ILE A 149 13.43 0.60 24.71
CA ILE A 149 11.99 0.47 24.52
C ILE A 149 11.17 0.85 25.75
N ASP A 150 11.81 1.07 26.92
CA ASP A 150 11.16 1.70 28.08
C ASP A 150 10.68 3.13 27.77
N LEU A 151 11.27 3.78 26.77
CA LEU A 151 10.96 5.15 26.36
C LEU A 151 9.86 5.22 25.29
N VAL A 152 9.43 4.08 24.74
CA VAL A 152 8.35 4.06 23.73
C VAL A 152 7.04 4.52 24.38
N PRO A 153 6.35 5.53 23.82
CA PRO A 153 5.04 5.95 24.30
C PRO A 153 4.02 4.82 24.23
N GLN A 154 3.39 4.49 25.36
CA GLN A 154 2.46 3.37 25.50
C GLN A 154 1.05 3.85 25.86
N ARG A 155 0.05 3.24 25.22
CA ARG A 155 -1.38 3.43 25.55
C ARG A 155 -1.83 2.49 26.66
N GLU A 156 -1.20 1.32 26.74
CA GLU A 156 -1.53 0.27 27.71
C GLU A 156 -0.37 0.03 28.67
N THR A 157 -0.68 -0.25 29.94
CA THR A 157 0.35 -0.56 30.94
C THR A 157 0.85 -2.00 30.83
N GLY A 158 2.13 -2.21 31.13
CA GLY A 158 2.70 -3.55 31.26
C GLY A 158 2.88 -4.28 29.94
N MET A 159 3.06 -3.53 28.84
CA MET A 159 3.42 -4.14 27.56
C MET A 159 4.82 -4.75 27.64
N THR A 160 4.97 -5.91 27.00
CA THR A 160 6.25 -6.60 26.85
C THR A 160 7.06 -5.97 25.71
N ALA A 161 8.37 -6.25 25.68
CA ALA A 161 9.24 -5.89 24.56
C ALA A 161 8.68 -6.37 23.21
N TYR A 162 8.17 -7.60 23.18
CA TYR A 162 7.57 -8.21 22.00
C TYR A 162 6.36 -7.42 21.51
N GLU A 163 5.42 -7.11 22.42
CA GLU A 163 4.19 -6.36 22.08
C GLU A 163 4.50 -4.94 21.60
N MET A 164 5.44 -4.24 22.24
CA MET A 164 5.83 -2.88 21.81
C MET A 164 6.48 -2.89 20.42
N MET A 165 7.34 -3.87 20.15
CA MET A 165 8.09 -3.94 18.90
C MET A 165 7.26 -4.35 17.70
N LEU A 166 6.27 -5.24 17.88
CA LEU A 166 5.46 -5.81 16.81
C LEU A 166 4.03 -5.24 16.75
N SER A 167 3.70 -4.28 17.62
CA SER A 167 2.45 -3.56 17.54
C SER A 167 2.33 -2.82 16.21
N GLU A 168 1.17 -2.96 15.58
CA GLU A 168 0.75 -2.29 14.35
C GLU A 168 -0.25 -1.16 14.68
N SER A 169 -0.08 -0.49 15.83
CA SER A 169 -0.82 0.74 16.14
C SER A 169 -0.62 1.76 15.01
N GLN A 170 -1.68 2.47 14.66
CA GLN A 170 -1.68 3.39 13.52
C GLN A 170 -1.10 4.76 13.90
N GLU A 171 -0.90 5.64 12.91
CA GLU A 171 -0.47 7.05 13.07
C GLU A 171 0.86 7.23 13.83
N ARG A 172 1.90 6.52 13.40
CA ARG A 172 3.25 6.56 13.99
C ARG A 172 4.32 6.64 12.92
N MET A 173 5.39 7.39 13.23
CA MET A 173 6.59 7.48 12.40
C MET A 173 7.83 7.28 13.26
N LEU A 174 8.87 6.72 12.63
CA LEU A 174 10.22 6.64 13.18
C LEU A 174 11.12 7.63 12.42
N ILE A 175 11.83 8.48 13.16
CA ILE A 175 12.71 9.49 12.57
C ILE A 175 14.12 9.39 13.14
N VAL A 176 15.09 9.80 12.34
CA VAL A 176 16.49 9.96 12.74
C VAL A 176 16.85 11.43 12.61
N VAL A 177 17.44 11.98 13.66
CA VAL A 177 17.73 13.41 13.75
C VAL A 177 19.16 13.64 14.21
N GLU A 178 19.74 14.75 13.80
CA GLU A 178 21.09 15.14 14.21
C GLU A 178 21.19 15.24 15.73
N LYS A 179 22.22 14.60 16.30
CA LYS A 179 22.45 14.59 17.74
C LYS A 179 22.59 16.02 18.30
N GLY A 180 21.87 16.31 19.37
CA GLY A 180 21.87 17.61 20.04
C GLY A 180 20.84 18.60 19.49
N ARG A 181 20.09 18.22 18.46
CA ARG A 181 19.00 19.02 17.86
C ARG A 181 17.61 18.45 18.16
N GLU A 182 17.51 17.51 19.10
CA GLU A 182 16.26 16.82 19.44
C GLU A 182 15.17 17.80 19.89
N GLN A 183 15.54 18.85 20.62
CA GLN A 183 14.59 19.83 21.14
C GLN A 183 13.85 20.57 20.00
N GLU A 184 14.52 20.85 18.88
CA GLU A 184 13.90 21.49 17.71
C GLU A 184 12.74 20.64 17.17
N ILE A 185 12.90 19.32 17.24
CA ILE A 185 11.93 18.33 16.78
C ILE A 185 10.80 18.19 17.79
N ILE A 186 11.12 18.11 19.08
CA ILE A 186 10.12 18.08 20.16
C ILE A 186 9.22 19.32 20.08
N ASP A 187 9.81 20.50 19.90
CA ASP A 187 9.07 21.75 19.80
C ASP A 187 8.19 21.78 18.55
N LEU A 188 8.68 21.26 17.41
CA LEU A 188 7.91 21.15 16.16
C LEU A 188 6.65 20.29 16.37
N PHE A 189 6.80 19.06 16.86
CA PHE A 189 5.66 18.15 17.07
C PHE A 189 4.70 18.64 18.15
N SER A 190 5.21 19.33 19.18
CA SER A 190 4.38 19.93 20.23
C SER A 190 3.41 21.00 19.70
N LYS A 191 3.75 21.73 18.62
CA LYS A 191 2.82 22.68 17.97
C LYS A 191 1.55 22.01 17.45
N TYR A 192 1.66 20.74 17.10
CA TYR A 192 0.58 19.90 16.57
C TYR A 192 -0.03 18.99 17.64
N GLU A 193 0.33 19.19 18.92
CA GLU A 193 -0.13 18.37 20.04
C GLU A 193 0.29 16.88 19.93
N LEU A 194 1.41 16.61 19.26
CA LEU A 194 1.97 15.28 19.06
C LEU A 194 3.15 15.00 19.99
N GLU A 195 3.28 13.76 20.44
CA GLU A 195 4.44 13.32 21.22
C GLU A 195 5.63 13.04 20.28
N ALA A 196 6.82 13.49 20.71
CA ALA A 196 8.09 13.18 20.08
C ALA A 196 9.09 12.79 21.17
N VAL A 197 9.60 11.55 21.12
CA VAL A 197 10.44 10.99 22.19
C VAL A 197 11.68 10.35 21.60
N ALA A 198 12.85 10.71 22.14
CA ALA A 198 14.10 10.03 21.82
C ALA A 198 14.09 8.62 22.45
N ILE A 199 14.07 7.60 21.59
CA ILE A 199 14.00 6.20 22.02
C ILE A 199 15.30 5.44 21.72
N GLY A 200 16.23 6.00 20.97
CA GLY A 200 17.45 5.30 20.61
C GLY A 200 18.50 6.15 19.92
N LYS A 201 19.51 5.48 19.37
CA LYS A 201 20.61 6.10 18.62
C LYS A 201 21.11 5.19 17.51
N VAL A 202 21.71 5.78 16.48
CA VAL A 202 22.41 5.08 15.41
C VAL A 202 23.77 4.57 15.90
N THR A 203 24.11 3.33 15.57
CA THR A 203 25.40 2.68 15.88
C THR A 203 26.12 2.26 14.58
N ASP A 204 27.38 1.84 14.69
CA ASP A 204 28.23 1.40 13.56
C ASP A 204 28.48 -0.11 13.53
N ASP A 205 27.87 -0.86 14.44
CA ASP A 205 28.04 -2.32 14.60
C ASP A 205 27.06 -3.15 13.74
N LYS A 206 26.18 -2.50 12.99
CA LYS A 206 25.13 -3.12 12.15
C LYS A 206 24.11 -3.97 12.90
N MET A 207 24.03 -3.79 14.22
CA MET A 207 23.11 -4.53 15.07
C MET A 207 21.86 -3.70 15.32
N LEU A 208 20.70 -4.35 15.29
CA LEU A 208 19.50 -3.87 15.95
C LEU A 208 19.51 -4.40 17.39
N ARG A 209 19.75 -3.50 18.36
CA ARG A 209 19.82 -3.81 19.80
C ARG A 209 18.66 -3.17 20.54
N LEU A 210 17.95 -3.99 21.32
CA LEU A 210 16.81 -3.56 22.13
C LEU A 210 17.14 -3.68 23.61
N LEU A 211 17.03 -2.56 24.32
CA LEU A 211 17.18 -2.46 25.77
C LEU A 211 15.79 -2.31 26.40
N HIS A 212 15.52 -3.08 27.45
CA HIS A 212 14.30 -3.01 28.23
C HIS A 212 14.62 -3.26 29.70
N LYS A 213 14.25 -2.32 30.57
CA LYS A 213 14.50 -2.37 32.02
C LYS A 213 15.98 -2.57 32.36
N GLY A 214 16.87 -2.01 31.54
CA GLY A 214 18.33 -2.08 31.71
C GLY A 214 18.98 -3.37 31.17
N GLU A 215 18.22 -4.28 30.55
CA GLU A 215 18.75 -5.51 29.97
C GLU A 215 18.64 -5.51 28.43
N VAL A 216 19.59 -6.16 27.75
CA VAL A 216 19.51 -6.43 26.31
C VAL A 216 18.53 -7.58 26.09
N VAL A 217 17.34 -7.28 25.57
CA VAL A 217 16.29 -8.28 25.32
C VAL A 217 16.32 -8.85 23.91
N ALA A 218 16.94 -8.15 22.97
CA ALA A 218 17.22 -8.65 21.63
C ALA A 218 18.46 -7.95 21.05
N GLU A 219 19.26 -8.70 20.31
CA GLU A 219 20.38 -8.19 19.53
C GLU A 219 20.53 -9.07 18.29
N VAL A 220 20.24 -8.50 17.11
CA VAL A 220 20.27 -9.22 15.83
C VAL A 220 20.87 -8.33 14.75
N PRO A 221 21.56 -8.88 13.73
CA PRO A 221 22.01 -8.09 12.60
C PRO A 221 20.82 -7.44 11.88
N ALA A 222 20.92 -6.15 11.55
CA ALA A 222 19.84 -5.43 10.86
C ALA A 222 19.55 -6.04 9.48
N ASP A 223 20.60 -6.38 8.72
CA ASP A 223 20.50 -6.99 7.40
C ASP A 223 19.78 -8.35 7.45
N ALA A 224 19.97 -9.12 8.54
CA ALA A 224 19.31 -10.41 8.72
C ALA A 224 17.78 -10.30 8.81
N LEU A 225 17.27 -9.15 9.28
CA LEU A 225 15.83 -8.87 9.35
C LEU A 225 15.27 -8.22 8.07
N ALA A 226 16.07 -7.43 7.37
CA ALA A 226 15.60 -6.59 6.26
C ALA A 226 15.88 -7.18 4.86
N GLU A 227 17.06 -7.76 4.63
CA GLU A 227 17.56 -8.08 3.28
C GLU A 227 17.92 -9.56 3.11
N GLU A 228 18.29 -10.27 4.18
CA GLU A 228 18.77 -11.67 4.10
C GLU A 228 17.65 -12.71 4.28
N ALA A 229 16.39 -12.31 4.10
CA ALA A 229 15.27 -13.25 4.07
C ALA A 229 15.50 -14.27 2.92
N PRO A 230 15.35 -15.59 3.15
CA PRO A 230 15.57 -16.59 2.11
C PRO A 230 14.66 -16.38 0.90
N VAL A 231 15.25 -16.33 -0.29
CA VAL A 231 14.49 -16.28 -1.55
C VAL A 231 14.05 -17.69 -1.93
N TYR A 232 12.74 -17.87 -2.08
CA TYR A 232 12.15 -19.14 -2.51
C TYR A 232 11.94 -19.17 -4.02
N TYR A 233 12.49 -20.19 -4.67
CA TYR A 233 12.17 -20.52 -6.06
C TYR A 233 11.03 -21.53 -6.08
N LYS A 234 9.81 -21.05 -6.31
CA LYS A 234 8.61 -21.89 -6.30
C LYS A 234 8.51 -22.69 -7.60
N PRO A 235 7.99 -23.94 -7.56
CA PRO A 235 7.60 -24.64 -8.77
C PRO A 235 6.53 -23.83 -9.52
N SER A 236 6.65 -23.78 -10.85
CA SER A 236 5.70 -23.12 -11.76
C SER A 236 5.19 -24.17 -12.74
N SER A 237 3.86 -24.33 -12.88
CA SER A 237 3.28 -25.24 -13.86
C SER A 237 2.01 -24.67 -14.48
N GLU A 238 1.93 -24.71 -15.80
CA GLU A 238 0.72 -24.31 -16.53
C GLU A 238 -0.49 -25.15 -16.10
N PRO A 239 -1.61 -24.52 -15.70
CA PRO A 239 -2.80 -25.22 -15.26
C PRO A 239 -3.56 -25.86 -16.43
N ALA A 240 -4.24 -26.97 -16.15
CA ALA A 240 -5.03 -27.68 -17.15
C ALA A 240 -6.14 -26.81 -17.76
N TYR A 241 -6.83 -26.02 -16.93
CA TYR A 241 -7.92 -25.15 -17.40
C TYR A 241 -7.44 -24.13 -18.44
N PHE A 242 -6.18 -23.65 -18.35
CA PHE A 242 -5.66 -22.68 -19.30
C PHE A 242 -5.54 -23.30 -20.68
N ARG A 243 -5.01 -24.53 -20.77
CA ARG A 243 -4.98 -25.29 -22.03
C ARG A 243 -6.36 -25.46 -22.62
N GLU A 244 -7.33 -25.83 -21.78
CA GLU A 244 -8.73 -25.97 -22.21
C GLU A 244 -9.23 -24.65 -22.82
N PHE A 245 -8.99 -23.50 -22.19
CA PHE A 245 -9.38 -22.20 -22.73
C PHE A 245 -8.69 -21.85 -24.05
N GLN A 246 -7.40 -22.17 -24.19
CA GLN A 246 -6.66 -21.91 -25.44
C GLN A 246 -7.11 -22.83 -26.58
N GLU A 247 -7.66 -24.00 -26.28
CA GLU A 247 -8.22 -24.94 -27.25
C GLU A 247 -9.69 -24.64 -27.61
N MET A 248 -10.38 -23.79 -26.85
CA MET A 248 -11.77 -23.42 -27.11
C MET A 248 -11.91 -22.56 -28.36
N ASP A 249 -12.86 -22.91 -29.22
CA ASP A 249 -13.27 -22.05 -30.33
C ASP A 249 -13.89 -20.75 -29.78
N ASN A 250 -13.39 -19.60 -30.23
CA ASN A 250 -13.93 -18.30 -29.85
C ASN A 250 -15.21 -18.00 -30.64
N VAL A 251 -16.34 -18.47 -30.12
CA VAL A 251 -17.66 -18.23 -30.72
C VAL A 251 -18.13 -16.82 -30.37
N ILE A 252 -18.29 -15.97 -31.39
CA ILE A 252 -18.88 -14.65 -31.23
C ILE A 252 -20.39 -14.83 -30.96
N PRO A 253 -20.91 -14.40 -29.80
CA PRO A 253 -22.32 -14.54 -29.51
C PRO A 253 -23.14 -13.67 -30.48
N GLU A 254 -24.17 -14.25 -31.08
CA GLU A 254 -25.15 -13.50 -31.85
C GLU A 254 -26.08 -12.73 -30.89
N VAL A 255 -26.17 -11.42 -31.08
CA VAL A 255 -27.05 -10.56 -30.29
C VAL A 255 -28.33 -10.31 -31.10
N GLU A 256 -29.40 -11.02 -30.74
CA GLU A 256 -30.70 -10.90 -31.43
C GLU A 256 -31.47 -9.64 -31.01
N ASP A 257 -31.36 -9.25 -29.73
CA ASP A 257 -32.01 -8.07 -29.16
C ASP A 257 -30.98 -7.17 -28.48
N TYR A 258 -30.57 -6.12 -29.20
CA TYR A 258 -29.59 -5.15 -28.73
C TYR A 258 -30.11 -4.28 -27.57
N GLU A 259 -31.41 -3.98 -27.52
CA GLU A 259 -31.97 -3.13 -26.47
C GLU A 259 -31.94 -3.86 -25.14
N THR A 260 -32.48 -5.08 -25.11
CA THR A 260 -32.47 -5.91 -23.90
C THR A 260 -31.05 -6.23 -23.46
N THR A 261 -30.14 -6.54 -24.39
CA THR A 261 -28.75 -6.84 -24.07
C THR A 261 -28.03 -5.63 -23.47
N LEU A 262 -28.20 -4.44 -24.05
CA LEU A 262 -27.60 -3.22 -23.51
C LEU A 262 -28.13 -2.90 -22.11
N LEU A 263 -29.45 -3.00 -21.91
CA LEU A 263 -30.06 -2.78 -20.60
C LEU A 263 -29.57 -3.80 -19.56
N ALA A 264 -29.34 -5.05 -19.97
CA ALA A 264 -28.77 -6.07 -19.10
C ALA A 264 -27.31 -5.78 -18.72
N LEU A 265 -26.49 -5.30 -19.67
CA LEU A 265 -25.11 -4.88 -19.41
C LEU A 265 -25.06 -3.69 -18.45
N LEU A 266 -25.87 -2.65 -18.67
CA LEU A 266 -25.92 -1.45 -17.81
C LEU A 266 -26.40 -1.75 -16.38
N GLN A 267 -27.16 -2.83 -16.18
CA GLN A 267 -27.58 -3.29 -14.85
C GLN A 267 -26.48 -4.05 -14.08
N GLN A 268 -25.41 -4.49 -14.73
CA GLN A 268 -24.33 -5.18 -14.03
C GLN A 268 -23.60 -4.21 -13.10
N PRO A 269 -23.45 -4.51 -11.81
CA PRO A 269 -22.80 -3.60 -10.86
C PRO A 269 -21.38 -3.16 -11.27
N THR A 270 -20.63 -4.00 -11.99
CA THR A 270 -19.30 -3.66 -12.54
C THR A 270 -19.39 -2.55 -13.61
N ILE A 271 -20.44 -2.52 -14.43
CA ILE A 271 -20.64 -1.54 -15.52
C ILE A 271 -21.46 -0.32 -15.08
N ALA A 272 -22.43 -0.52 -14.19
CA ALA A 272 -23.34 0.51 -13.71
C ALA A 272 -22.62 1.73 -13.12
N SER A 273 -23.31 2.87 -13.05
CA SER A 273 -22.76 4.10 -12.47
C SER A 273 -22.20 3.87 -11.07
N LYS A 274 -21.02 4.44 -10.81
CA LYS A 274 -20.35 4.45 -9.50
C LYS A 274 -20.55 5.76 -8.75
N GLU A 275 -21.47 6.62 -9.21
CA GLU A 275 -21.78 7.92 -8.60
C GLU A 275 -22.05 7.81 -7.09
N TRP A 276 -22.84 6.82 -6.65
CA TRP A 276 -23.10 6.57 -5.23
C TRP A 276 -21.83 6.37 -4.38
N VAL A 277 -20.76 5.83 -4.98
CA VAL A 277 -19.46 5.65 -4.30
C VAL A 277 -18.78 7.01 -4.16
N TYR A 278 -18.64 7.73 -5.27
CA TYR A 278 -17.89 8.99 -5.32
C TYR A 278 -18.59 10.14 -4.57
N ASP A 279 -19.92 10.11 -4.46
CA ASP A 279 -20.71 11.09 -3.70
C ASP A 279 -20.44 11.04 -2.19
N GLN A 280 -19.86 9.94 -1.70
CA GLN A 280 -19.46 9.80 -0.30
C GLN A 280 -18.06 10.37 -0.04
N TYR A 281 -17.29 10.61 -1.10
CA TYR A 281 -15.93 11.11 -1.02
C TYR A 281 -15.88 12.60 -1.28
N ASP A 282 -15.12 13.30 -0.45
CA ASP A 282 -14.67 14.63 -0.84
C ASP A 282 -13.67 14.47 -1.99
N HIS A 283 -13.98 15.08 -3.13
CA HIS A 283 -13.12 15.13 -4.30
C HIS A 283 -12.78 16.57 -4.70
N MET A 284 -13.09 17.55 -3.85
CA MET A 284 -12.93 18.99 -4.09
C MET A 284 -12.06 19.70 -3.06
N VAL A 285 -11.69 19.03 -1.96
CA VAL A 285 -10.76 19.53 -0.96
C VAL A 285 -9.43 19.91 -1.62
N ARG A 286 -8.91 21.07 -1.23
CA ARG A 286 -7.79 21.78 -1.89
C ARG A 286 -8.11 22.27 -3.31
N THR A 287 -9.36 22.21 -3.78
CA THR A 287 -9.87 22.87 -5.00
C THR A 287 -8.97 22.70 -6.24
N SER A 288 -8.30 21.56 -6.34
CA SER A 288 -7.31 21.30 -7.38
C SER A 288 -7.78 20.24 -8.37
N THR A 289 -8.83 19.49 -8.06
CA THR A 289 -9.47 18.54 -8.98
C THR A 289 -10.09 19.30 -10.16
N VAL A 290 -9.65 18.94 -11.37
CA VAL A 290 -10.12 19.51 -12.64
C VAL A 290 -11.13 18.59 -13.30
N VAL A 291 -10.89 17.28 -13.24
CA VAL A 291 -11.81 16.24 -13.70
C VAL A 291 -12.25 15.43 -12.49
N SER A 292 -13.55 15.48 -12.20
CA SER A 292 -14.18 14.75 -11.10
C SER A 292 -14.22 13.24 -11.36
N PRO A 293 -14.40 12.41 -10.32
CA PRO A 293 -14.56 10.96 -10.46
C PRO A 293 -15.66 10.57 -11.48
N GLY A 294 -15.48 9.43 -12.14
CA GLY A 294 -16.41 8.91 -13.16
C GLY A 294 -15.98 9.16 -14.61
N SER A 295 -14.83 9.81 -14.83
CA SER A 295 -14.13 9.88 -16.13
C SER A 295 -13.06 8.78 -16.23
N ASP A 296 -12.48 8.59 -17.43
CA ASP A 296 -11.41 7.60 -17.68
C ASP A 296 -10.17 7.77 -16.77
N ALA A 297 -9.84 9.01 -16.39
CA ALA A 297 -8.81 9.32 -15.41
C ALA A 297 -9.17 10.55 -14.59
N ALA A 298 -8.71 10.57 -13.34
CA ALA A 298 -8.77 11.75 -12.50
C ALA A 298 -7.68 12.73 -12.92
N VAL A 299 -8.01 14.03 -12.98
CA VAL A 299 -7.03 15.09 -13.31
C VAL A 299 -6.99 16.11 -12.19
N VAL A 300 -5.80 16.29 -11.60
CA VAL A 300 -5.56 17.22 -10.48
C VAL A 300 -4.52 18.27 -10.88
N ARG A 301 -4.86 19.55 -10.74
CA ARG A 301 -3.97 20.68 -11.00
C ARG A 301 -2.84 20.74 -9.97
N VAL A 302 -1.63 20.99 -10.45
CA VAL A 302 -0.48 21.35 -9.62
C VAL A 302 -0.49 22.86 -9.40
N ARG A 303 -0.88 23.28 -8.19
CA ARG A 303 -0.99 24.69 -7.82
C ARG A 303 0.31 25.47 -8.07
N GLY A 304 0.18 26.72 -8.49
CA GLY A 304 1.32 27.59 -8.83
C GLY A 304 1.97 27.27 -10.16
N THR A 305 1.42 26.33 -10.93
CA THR A 305 1.93 25.95 -12.25
C THR A 305 0.76 25.78 -13.23
N GLU A 306 1.06 25.64 -14.52
CA GLU A 306 0.09 25.24 -15.56
C GLU A 306 -0.07 23.72 -15.65
N LYS A 307 0.62 22.96 -14.80
CA LYS A 307 0.70 21.50 -14.83
C LYS A 307 -0.52 20.86 -14.17
N GLY A 308 -0.92 19.70 -14.67
CA GLY A 308 -1.92 18.84 -14.04
C GLY A 308 -1.53 17.37 -14.15
N LEU A 309 -1.77 16.62 -13.08
CA LEU A 309 -1.53 15.19 -12.89
C LEU A 309 -2.77 14.40 -13.31
N ALA A 310 -2.62 13.49 -14.27
CA ALA A 310 -3.65 12.51 -14.63
C ALA A 310 -3.32 11.17 -13.96
N MET A 311 -4.29 10.55 -13.29
CA MET A 311 -4.14 9.27 -12.61
C MET A 311 -5.37 8.38 -12.85
N THR A 312 -5.15 7.08 -12.99
CA THR A 312 -6.20 6.09 -13.17
C THR A 312 -5.76 4.76 -12.58
N THR A 313 -6.66 3.78 -12.56
CA THR A 313 -6.52 2.51 -11.86
C THR A 313 -7.34 1.47 -12.63
N ASP A 314 -6.71 0.44 -13.19
CA ASP A 314 -7.41 -0.50 -14.07
C ASP A 314 -6.91 -1.93 -13.94
N CYS A 315 -7.84 -2.88 -13.81
CA CYS A 315 -7.57 -4.29 -13.92
C CYS A 315 -8.80 -5.13 -14.28
N ASN A 316 -8.73 -5.84 -15.40
CA ASN A 316 -9.71 -6.86 -15.71
C ASN A 316 -9.25 -8.27 -15.26
N SER A 317 -9.70 -8.68 -14.08
CA SER A 317 -9.39 -10.00 -13.51
C SER A 317 -9.79 -11.19 -14.38
N ARG A 318 -10.85 -11.06 -15.19
CA ARG A 318 -11.31 -12.13 -16.10
C ARG A 318 -10.32 -12.37 -17.23
N TYR A 319 -9.72 -11.32 -17.77
CA TYR A 319 -8.71 -11.46 -18.81
C TYR A 319 -7.46 -12.15 -18.27
N ILE A 320 -7.02 -11.77 -17.07
CA ILE A 320 -5.86 -12.41 -16.45
C ILE A 320 -6.15 -13.88 -16.08
N TYR A 321 -7.41 -14.21 -15.75
CA TYR A 321 -7.80 -15.61 -15.56
C TYR A 321 -7.71 -16.44 -16.86
N LEU A 322 -8.26 -15.91 -17.96
CA LEU A 322 -8.29 -16.59 -19.25
C LEU A 322 -6.90 -16.76 -19.85
N ASP A 323 -6.10 -15.70 -19.78
CA ASP A 323 -4.71 -15.67 -20.19
C ASP A 323 -3.94 -14.66 -19.34
N PRO A 324 -3.12 -15.11 -18.36
CA PRO A 324 -2.46 -14.20 -17.45
C PRO A 324 -1.46 -13.28 -18.14
N GLU A 325 -0.74 -13.76 -19.15
CA GLU A 325 0.25 -12.95 -19.85
C GLU A 325 -0.43 -11.86 -20.68
N THR A 326 -1.46 -12.23 -21.45
CA THR A 326 -2.24 -11.25 -22.21
C THR A 326 -3.03 -10.31 -21.30
N GLY A 327 -3.61 -10.81 -20.22
CA GLY A 327 -4.33 -10.02 -19.23
C GLY A 327 -3.43 -8.99 -18.54
N GLY A 328 -2.20 -9.38 -18.19
CA GLY A 328 -1.18 -8.47 -17.64
C GLY A 328 -0.82 -7.34 -18.62
N LYS A 329 -0.70 -7.66 -19.92
CA LYS A 329 -0.51 -6.65 -20.97
C LYS A 329 -1.71 -5.71 -21.06
N ILE A 330 -2.93 -6.25 -21.02
CA ILE A 330 -4.18 -5.48 -21.14
C ILE A 330 -4.32 -4.51 -19.97
N ALA A 331 -4.05 -4.93 -18.73
CA ALA A 331 -4.17 -4.06 -17.55
C ALA A 331 -3.31 -2.80 -17.68
N VAL A 332 -2.04 -2.94 -18.05
CA VAL A 332 -1.14 -1.80 -18.30
C VAL A 332 -1.62 -0.96 -19.49
N ALA A 333 -2.07 -1.61 -20.57
CA ALA A 333 -2.52 -0.92 -21.77
C ALA A 333 -3.84 -0.14 -21.58
N GLU A 334 -4.75 -0.65 -20.75
CA GLU A 334 -6.02 -0.01 -20.41
C GLU A 334 -5.78 1.30 -19.65
N ALA A 335 -4.96 1.24 -18.61
CA ALA A 335 -4.65 2.44 -17.84
C ALA A 335 -3.84 3.46 -18.65
N ALA A 336 -2.89 3.00 -19.48
CA ALA A 336 -2.19 3.90 -20.41
C ALA A 336 -3.18 4.61 -21.34
N ARG A 337 -4.16 3.87 -21.86
CA ARG A 337 -5.19 4.40 -22.76
C ARG A 337 -6.08 5.42 -22.05
N ASN A 338 -6.55 5.12 -20.85
CA ASN A 338 -7.37 6.03 -20.04
C ASN A 338 -6.68 7.38 -19.80
N ILE A 339 -5.37 7.35 -19.58
CA ILE A 339 -4.55 8.54 -19.41
C ILE A 339 -4.39 9.31 -20.71
N ILE A 340 -4.06 8.61 -21.80
CA ILE A 340 -3.93 9.22 -23.14
C ILE A 340 -5.27 9.87 -23.56
N CYS A 341 -6.40 9.19 -23.37
CA CYS A 341 -7.74 9.70 -23.66
C CYS A 341 -8.06 10.96 -22.84
N SER A 342 -7.52 11.06 -21.63
CA SER A 342 -7.64 12.24 -20.77
C SER A 342 -6.63 13.37 -21.12
N GLY A 343 -5.84 13.23 -22.20
CA GLY A 343 -4.80 14.19 -22.62
C GLY A 343 -3.45 14.02 -21.90
N GLY A 344 -3.34 12.97 -21.09
CA GLY A 344 -2.16 12.56 -20.34
C GLY A 344 -1.07 11.90 -21.19
N GLU A 345 0.11 11.77 -20.60
CA GLU A 345 1.25 11.04 -21.15
C GLU A 345 1.64 10.02 -20.09
N PRO A 346 1.56 8.73 -20.42
CA PRO A 346 2.05 7.64 -19.59
C PRO A 346 3.52 7.81 -19.11
N LEU A 347 3.78 8.17 -17.85
CA LEU A 347 5.16 8.32 -17.33
C LEU A 347 5.73 7.15 -16.54
N ALA A 348 4.91 6.51 -15.70
CA ALA A 348 5.32 5.42 -14.80
C ALA A 348 4.07 4.68 -14.33
N ILE A 349 4.26 3.51 -13.73
CA ILE A 349 3.19 2.76 -13.05
C ILE A 349 3.60 2.35 -11.63
N THR A 350 2.59 2.11 -10.79
CA THR A 350 2.73 1.37 -9.53
C THR A 350 1.79 0.17 -9.59
N ASP A 351 2.27 -1.02 -9.23
CA ASP A 351 1.52 -2.26 -9.34
C ASP A 351 1.11 -2.80 -7.97
N CYS A 352 -0.16 -3.21 -7.83
CA CYS A 352 -0.66 -3.86 -6.62
C CYS A 352 -1.15 -5.26 -6.95
N LEU A 353 -0.23 -6.21 -6.93
CA LEU A 353 -0.43 -7.60 -7.31
C LEU A 353 -1.18 -8.33 -6.21
N ASN A 354 -2.35 -8.88 -6.55
CA ASN A 354 -3.14 -9.69 -5.64
C ASN A 354 -3.31 -11.06 -6.29
N PHE A 355 -2.90 -12.13 -5.59
CA PHE A 355 -2.90 -13.50 -6.10
C PHE A 355 -3.27 -14.50 -5.00
N GLY A 356 -3.60 -15.74 -5.40
CA GLY A 356 -3.80 -16.84 -4.46
C GLY A 356 -2.48 -17.38 -3.87
N ASN A 357 -2.56 -18.51 -3.18
CA ASN A 357 -1.41 -19.14 -2.53
C ASN A 357 -0.30 -19.53 -3.54
N PRO A 358 0.90 -18.91 -3.45
CA PRO A 358 2.02 -19.17 -4.38
C PRO A 358 2.72 -20.52 -4.14
N GLU A 359 2.36 -21.27 -3.09
CA GLU A 359 2.82 -22.66 -2.92
C GLU A 359 2.19 -23.62 -3.95
N LYS A 360 1.07 -23.22 -4.56
CA LYS A 360 0.43 -23.99 -5.63
C LYS A 360 1.11 -23.66 -6.96
N PRO A 361 1.73 -24.65 -7.66
CA PRO A 361 2.48 -24.38 -8.88
C PRO A 361 1.69 -23.67 -9.99
N GLU A 362 0.40 -23.97 -10.10
CA GLU A 362 -0.52 -23.32 -11.06
C GLU A 362 -0.78 -21.84 -10.75
N ILE A 363 -0.88 -21.48 -9.47
CA ILE A 363 -1.10 -20.10 -9.05
C ILE A 363 0.19 -19.30 -9.19
N PHE A 364 1.33 -19.90 -8.87
CA PHE A 364 2.63 -19.25 -9.09
C PHE A 364 2.89 -19.03 -10.59
N TRP A 365 2.49 -19.97 -11.45
CA TRP A 365 2.55 -19.79 -12.90
C TRP A 365 1.68 -18.63 -13.38
N GLN A 366 0.45 -18.48 -12.89
CA GLN A 366 -0.40 -17.33 -13.20
C GLN A 366 0.27 -16.01 -12.80
N PHE A 367 0.86 -15.95 -11.60
CA PHE A 367 1.61 -14.80 -11.09
C PHE A 367 2.79 -14.43 -11.98
N GLU A 368 3.66 -15.40 -12.27
CA GLU A 368 4.80 -15.22 -13.15
C GLU A 368 4.38 -14.68 -14.53
N LYS A 369 3.35 -15.28 -15.14
CA LYS A 369 2.87 -14.87 -16.46
C LYS A 369 2.21 -13.49 -16.49
N ALA A 370 1.42 -13.15 -15.48
CA ALA A 370 0.86 -11.81 -15.37
C ALA A 370 1.95 -10.74 -15.28
N VAL A 371 2.97 -10.97 -14.45
CA VAL A 371 4.11 -10.05 -14.30
C VAL A 371 4.94 -9.96 -15.59
N ASP A 372 5.17 -11.08 -16.28
CA ASP A 372 5.83 -11.10 -17.59
C ASP A 372 5.09 -10.21 -18.61
N GLY A 373 3.76 -10.37 -18.69
CA GLY A 373 2.90 -9.59 -19.57
C GLY A 373 2.94 -8.09 -19.26
N MET A 374 2.82 -7.73 -17.98
CA MET A 374 2.96 -6.34 -17.54
C MET A 374 4.33 -5.76 -17.88
N SER A 375 5.39 -6.53 -17.65
CA SER A 375 6.77 -6.12 -17.93
C SER A 375 6.98 -5.84 -19.42
N GLU A 376 6.42 -6.69 -20.30
CA GLU A 376 6.44 -6.46 -21.74
C GLU A 376 5.70 -5.17 -22.13
N ALA A 377 4.48 -4.98 -21.63
CA ALA A 377 3.69 -3.78 -21.91
C ALA A 377 4.41 -2.50 -21.43
N CYS A 378 5.01 -2.54 -20.24
CA CYS A 378 5.80 -1.44 -19.70
C CYS A 378 7.00 -1.08 -20.57
N ARG A 379 7.74 -2.10 -21.07
CA ARG A 379 8.88 -1.88 -21.99
C ARG A 379 8.42 -1.28 -23.31
N MET A 380 7.28 -1.72 -23.84
CA MET A 380 6.72 -1.20 -25.10
C MET A 380 6.28 0.26 -24.96
N LEU A 381 5.62 0.61 -23.86
CA LEU A 381 5.11 1.95 -23.61
C LEU A 381 6.19 2.92 -23.09
N GLY A 382 7.34 2.40 -22.63
CA GLY A 382 8.41 3.21 -22.04
C GLY A 382 8.12 3.64 -20.61
N THR A 383 7.39 2.82 -19.84
CA THR A 383 6.74 3.22 -18.59
C THR A 383 7.25 2.35 -17.43
N PRO A 384 8.22 2.81 -16.63
CA PRO A 384 8.79 2.00 -15.55
C PRO A 384 7.80 1.77 -14.40
N VAL A 385 7.95 0.63 -13.74
CA VAL A 385 7.35 0.36 -12.43
C VAL A 385 8.19 1.08 -11.36
N ILE A 386 7.60 2.00 -10.60
CA ILE A 386 8.31 2.83 -9.60
C ILE A 386 8.05 2.43 -8.14
N GLY A 387 7.16 1.48 -7.93
CA GLY A 387 6.76 0.95 -6.63
C GLY A 387 5.62 -0.04 -6.81
N GLY A 388 5.25 -0.73 -5.73
CA GLY A 388 4.15 -1.67 -5.78
C GLY A 388 3.92 -2.41 -4.46
N ASN A 389 2.95 -3.30 -4.48
CA ASN A 389 2.59 -4.19 -3.37
C ASN A 389 2.27 -5.59 -3.92
N VAL A 390 2.53 -6.63 -3.12
CA VAL A 390 2.18 -8.00 -3.44
C VAL A 390 1.41 -8.62 -2.28
N SER A 391 0.20 -9.08 -2.55
CA SER A 391 -0.67 -9.80 -1.62
C SER A 391 -0.93 -11.21 -2.13
N CYS A 392 -0.51 -12.21 -1.35
CA CYS A 392 -0.64 -13.62 -1.67
C CYS A 392 -1.54 -14.29 -0.63
N ILE A 393 -2.77 -14.67 -1.02
CA ILE A 393 -3.78 -15.15 -0.07
C ILE A 393 -3.72 -16.67 0.06
N THR A 394 -3.42 -17.14 1.26
CA THR A 394 -3.40 -18.54 1.70
C THR A 394 -4.72 -18.88 2.37
N LYS A 395 -5.82 -19.10 1.63
CA LYS A 395 -7.05 -19.65 2.23
C LYS A 395 -7.50 -20.94 1.56
N ARG A 396 -7.85 -21.92 2.38
CA ARG A 396 -8.57 -23.14 2.01
C ARG A 396 -10.07 -22.88 2.13
N MET A 397 -10.80 -22.91 1.02
CA MET A 397 -12.22 -23.22 1.04
C MET A 397 -12.40 -24.48 0.20
N GLU A 398 -12.69 -25.58 0.89
CA GLU A 398 -13.22 -26.79 0.26
C GLU A 398 -14.63 -26.47 -0.24
N GLN A 399 -14.92 -26.82 -1.50
CA GLN A 399 -16.20 -26.64 -2.20
C GLN A 399 -16.50 -25.23 -2.72
N LEU A 400 -15.70 -24.81 -3.69
CA LEU A 400 -16.11 -24.40 -5.04
C LEU A 400 -14.81 -24.13 -5.81
N SER A 401 -14.78 -24.35 -7.11
CA SER A 401 -13.62 -24.17 -7.99
C SER A 401 -13.19 -22.70 -8.12
N ILE A 402 -12.76 -22.09 -7.03
CA ILE A 402 -12.52 -20.65 -6.93
C ILE A 402 -11.03 -20.43 -6.63
N GLN A 403 -10.24 -20.65 -7.68
CA GLN A 403 -8.99 -19.95 -7.91
C GLN A 403 -9.36 -18.48 -8.32
N HIS A 404 -8.38 -17.58 -8.50
CA HIS A 404 -8.55 -16.24 -9.11
C HIS A 404 -8.97 -15.10 -8.18
N ARG A 405 -7.98 -14.29 -7.81
CA ARG A 405 -8.14 -12.89 -7.40
C ARG A 405 -6.95 -12.20 -8.00
N LEU A 406 -7.20 -11.29 -8.92
CA LEU A 406 -6.21 -10.69 -9.78
C LEU A 406 -6.54 -9.21 -9.87
N SER A 407 -5.70 -8.37 -9.28
CA SER A 407 -5.66 -6.94 -9.59
C SER A 407 -4.23 -6.61 -9.95
N VAL A 408 -4.06 -5.90 -11.07
CA VAL A 408 -2.81 -5.31 -11.52
C VAL A 408 -3.07 -3.83 -11.59
N TRP A 409 -2.21 -3.03 -10.99
CA TRP A 409 -2.50 -1.61 -10.82
C TRP A 409 -1.58 -0.80 -11.74
N SER A 410 -2.03 0.37 -12.17
CA SER A 410 -1.20 1.29 -12.93
C SER A 410 -1.72 2.72 -12.79
N ALA A 411 -1.07 3.50 -11.93
CA ALA A 411 -1.27 4.94 -11.90
C ALA A 411 -0.17 5.67 -12.62
N TRP A 412 -0.61 6.72 -13.27
CA TRP A 412 0.18 7.50 -14.18
C TRP A 412 0.38 8.91 -13.63
N LEU A 413 1.35 9.59 -14.22
CA LEU A 413 1.72 10.94 -13.87
C LEU A 413 1.81 11.70 -15.21
N LYS A 414 1.20 12.88 -15.34
CA LYS A 414 1.64 13.84 -16.37
C LYS A 414 1.78 15.21 -15.73
N ILE A 415 2.67 15.98 -16.33
CA ILE A 415 2.74 17.43 -16.28
C ILE A 415 2.05 17.93 -17.56
N LEU A 416 0.80 18.37 -17.48
CA LEU A 416 0.17 19.06 -18.61
C LEU A 416 0.90 20.39 -18.82
N SER A 417 1.87 20.49 -19.74
CA SER A 417 2.30 21.80 -20.24
C SER A 417 1.51 22.10 -21.51
N THR A 418 0.75 23.19 -21.50
CA THR A 418 0.35 23.88 -22.74
C THR A 418 1.52 24.61 -23.35
#